data_AF-A0A6M3IGW2-F1
#
_entry.id   AF-A0A6M3IGW2-F1
#
_cell.length_a   1.000
_cell.length_b   1.000
_cell.length_c   1.000
_cell.angle_alpha   90.00
_cell.angle_beta   90.00
_cell.angle_gamma   90.00
#
_symmetry.space_group_name_H-M   'P 1'
#
loop_
_entity.id
_entity.type
_entity.pdbx_description
1 polymer ?
#
loop_
_entity_poly.entity_id
_entity_poly.type
_entity_poly.pdbx_seq_one_letter_code
_entity_poly.pdbx_strand_id
1 'polypeptide(L)'
;MKTIALVALLLLLPLNASAIEWRTANQVTVAWDAVTTLEDGTTIPAGSTVQYQVFIRVDPGGTPVAGATTNATQAVITLATEGRFHVGIKAQRLVSGQVVSESLIAWSSNVASAAGGNTWGVVYYLPLAPAKNLRTIP
;
A
#
# COMPACT_ATOMS: atom_id res chain seq x y z
N MET A 1 20.67 -34.31 32.76
CA MET A 1 21.12 -32.94 32.39
C MET A 1 21.23 -32.76 30.88
N LYS A 2 20.19 -33.10 30.09
CA LYS A 2 20.20 -32.96 28.61
C LYS A 2 18.99 -32.18 28.05
N THR A 3 18.04 -31.79 28.90
CA THR A 3 16.79 -31.11 28.51
C THR A 3 16.85 -29.59 28.57
N ILE A 4 17.90 -29.00 29.16
CA ILE A 4 18.02 -27.54 29.33
C ILE A 4 18.59 -26.86 28.06
N ALA A 5 19.34 -27.59 27.23
CA ALA A 5 19.94 -27.03 26.01
C ALA A 5 18.92 -26.77 24.88
N LEU A 6 17.76 -27.43 24.87
CA LEU A 6 16.77 -27.30 23.80
C LEU A 6 15.87 -26.06 23.97
N VAL A 7 15.68 -25.58 25.21
CA VAL A 7 14.84 -24.41 25.50
C VAL A 7 15.59 -23.10 25.20
N ALA A 8 16.91 -23.06 25.40
CA ALA A 8 17.72 -21.88 25.10
C ALA A 8 17.92 -21.64 23.59
N LEU A 9 17.86 -22.70 22.77
CA LEU A 9 18.05 -22.59 21.31
C LEU A 9 16.79 -22.08 20.57
N LEU A 10 15.60 -22.19 21.18
CA LEU A 10 14.35 -21.69 20.59
C LEU A 10 14.14 -20.17 20.80
N LEU A 11 14.89 -19.53 21.70
CA LEU A 11 14.78 -18.11 22.07
C LEU A 11 15.67 -17.16 21.24
N LEU A 12 16.42 -17.70 20.28
CA LEU A 12 17.36 -16.95 19.43
C LEU A 12 16.85 -16.72 17.99
N LEU A 13 15.56 -16.98 17.72
CA LEU A 13 14.96 -16.55 16.46
C LEU A 13 14.70 -15.04 16.51
N PRO A 14 15.40 -14.21 15.72
CA PRO A 14 15.01 -12.81 15.57
C PRO A 14 13.64 -12.78 14.90
N LEU A 15 12.60 -12.52 15.69
CA LEU A 15 11.32 -12.07 15.16
C LEU A 15 11.55 -10.69 14.57
N ASN A 16 11.82 -10.62 13.27
CA ASN A 16 11.79 -9.36 12.54
C ASN A 16 10.34 -8.87 12.53
N ALA A 17 9.95 -8.15 13.59
CA ALA A 17 8.72 -7.40 13.63
C ALA A 17 8.92 -6.20 12.69
N SER A 18 8.52 -6.35 11.43
CA SER A 18 8.44 -5.23 10.49
C SER A 18 7.35 -4.28 11.00
N ALA A 19 7.77 -3.23 11.68
CA ALA A 19 6.88 -2.15 12.08
C ALA A 19 6.41 -1.39 10.82
N ILE A 20 5.12 -1.11 10.72
CA ILE A 20 4.58 -0.27 9.64
C ILE A 20 5.04 1.17 9.87
N GLU A 21 5.73 1.74 8.89
CA GLU A 21 6.12 3.15 8.89
C GLU A 21 4.90 4.03 8.55
N TRP A 22 4.52 4.93 9.45
CA TRP A 22 3.39 5.83 9.24
C TRP A 22 3.84 7.23 8.86
N ARG A 23 3.33 7.75 7.73
CA ARG A 23 3.65 9.09 7.22
C ARG A 23 2.43 10.00 7.27
N THR A 24 2.59 11.19 7.83
CA THR A 24 1.49 12.18 7.87
C THR A 24 1.43 12.97 6.56
N ALA A 25 0.36 12.80 5.79
CA ALA A 25 0.12 13.55 4.56
C ALA A 25 -1.36 13.48 4.13
N ASN A 26 -1.83 14.49 3.40
CA ASN A 26 -3.13 14.45 2.72
C ASN A 26 -3.02 13.85 1.30
N GLN A 27 -1.81 13.82 0.74
CA GLN A 27 -1.52 13.25 -0.56
C GLN A 27 -0.22 12.45 -0.52
N VAL A 28 -0.17 11.33 -1.24
CA VAL A 28 1.05 10.55 -1.44
C VAL A 28 1.20 10.18 -2.91
N THR A 29 2.41 10.34 -3.43
CA THR A 29 2.78 9.78 -4.74
C THR A 29 3.35 8.39 -4.52
N VAL A 30 2.78 7.41 -5.20
CA VAL A 30 3.24 6.02 -5.19
C VAL A 30 3.71 5.61 -6.57
N ALA A 31 4.70 4.71 -6.60
CA ALA A 31 5.24 4.13 -7.80
C ALA A 31 5.40 2.62 -7.61
N TRP A 32 5.38 1.88 -8.71
CA TRP A 32 5.52 0.43 -8.75
C TRP A 32 6.23 0.01 -10.03
N ASP A 33 6.71 -1.22 -10.08
CA ASP A 33 7.31 -1.78 -11.29
C ASP A 33 6.22 -2.21 -12.28
N ALA A 34 6.53 -2.11 -13.57
CA ALA A 34 5.62 -2.60 -14.60
C ALA A 34 5.47 -4.13 -14.50
N VAL A 35 4.23 -4.61 -14.50
CA VAL A 35 3.95 -6.06 -14.55
C VAL A 35 4.23 -6.57 -15.96
N THR A 36 5.12 -7.55 -16.07
CA THR A 36 5.58 -8.14 -17.34
C THR A 36 5.20 -9.61 -17.51
N THR A 37 4.77 -10.27 -16.43
CA THR A 37 4.43 -11.69 -16.38
C THR A 37 3.04 -11.95 -15.80
N LEU A 38 2.47 -13.09 -16.15
CA LEU A 38 1.28 -13.67 -15.53
C LEU A 38 1.64 -14.32 -14.18
N GLU A 39 0.63 -14.79 -13.45
CA GLU A 39 0.80 -15.42 -12.12
C GLU A 39 1.64 -16.71 -12.19
N ASP A 40 1.58 -17.44 -13.30
CA ASP A 40 2.40 -18.63 -13.56
C ASP A 40 3.85 -18.30 -14.00
N GLY A 41 4.21 -17.02 -14.06
CA GLY A 41 5.53 -16.53 -14.47
C GLY A 41 5.73 -16.44 -15.97
N THR A 42 4.76 -16.83 -16.80
CA THR A 42 4.85 -16.66 -18.26
C THR A 42 4.73 -15.19 -18.65
N THR A 43 5.31 -14.79 -19.78
CA THR A 43 5.23 -13.40 -20.24
C THR A 43 3.81 -13.03 -20.64
N ILE A 44 3.43 -11.75 -20.43
CA ILE A 44 2.12 -11.27 -20.85
C ILE A 44 1.98 -11.44 -22.38
N PRO A 45 0.95 -12.15 -22.87
CA PRO A 45 0.79 -12.40 -24.30
C PRO A 45 0.67 -11.12 -25.12
N ALA A 46 1.29 -11.13 -26.30
CA ALA A 46 1.24 -10.02 -27.26
C ALA A 46 -0.22 -9.62 -27.57
N GLY A 47 -0.44 -8.31 -27.78
CA GLY A 47 -1.78 -7.75 -27.97
C GLY A 47 -2.56 -7.49 -26.68
N SER A 48 -2.01 -7.87 -25.52
CA SER A 48 -2.54 -7.44 -24.22
C SER A 48 -1.96 -6.09 -23.80
N THR A 49 -2.68 -5.35 -22.97
CA THR A 49 -2.18 -4.15 -22.29
C THR A 49 -2.35 -4.32 -20.78
N VAL A 50 -1.44 -3.78 -19.99
CA VAL A 50 -1.61 -3.72 -18.52
C VAL A 50 -2.06 -2.32 -18.12
N GLN A 51 -3.14 -2.27 -17.36
CA GLN A 51 -3.61 -1.10 -16.66
C GLN A 51 -3.54 -1.36 -15.15
N TYR A 52 -3.43 -0.31 -14.36
CA TYR A 52 -3.39 -0.38 -12.91
C TYR A 52 -4.58 0.35 -12.32
N GLN A 53 -5.13 -0.22 -11.25
CA GLN A 53 -6.14 0.43 -10.42
C GLN A 53 -5.58 0.63 -9.02
N VAL A 54 -5.67 1.86 -8.54
CA VAL A 54 -5.23 2.23 -7.21
C VAL A 54 -6.34 1.98 -6.20
N PHE A 55 -5.99 1.57 -4.99
CA PHE A 55 -6.91 1.33 -3.90
C PHE A 55 -6.42 2.02 -2.63
N ILE A 56 -7.36 2.40 -1.77
CA ILE A 56 -7.10 2.75 -0.37
C ILE A 56 -7.97 1.89 0.54
N ARG A 57 -7.51 1.63 1.75
CA ARG A 57 -8.35 1.07 2.81
C ARG A 57 -8.00 1.69 4.15
N VAL A 58 -8.99 1.86 5.00
CA VAL A 58 -8.79 2.32 6.38
C VAL A 58 -8.10 1.23 7.20
N ASP A 59 -7.16 1.63 8.06
CA ASP A 59 -6.54 0.76 9.06
C ASP A 59 -7.29 0.81 10.40
N PRO A 60 -7.48 -0.33 11.10
CA PRO A 60 -7.27 -1.70 10.64
C PRO A 60 -8.48 -2.26 9.89
N GLY A 61 -8.24 -3.03 8.83
CA GLY A 61 -9.26 -3.93 8.25
C GLY A 61 -10.43 -3.27 7.51
N GLY A 62 -10.33 -1.99 7.13
CA GLY A 62 -11.36 -1.32 6.35
C GLY A 62 -11.57 -1.93 4.96
N THR A 63 -12.77 -1.74 4.40
CA THR A 63 -13.09 -2.18 3.04
C THR A 63 -12.25 -1.40 2.02
N PRO A 64 -11.61 -2.09 1.05
CA PRO A 64 -10.92 -1.43 -0.04
C PRO A 64 -11.86 -0.55 -0.86
N VAL A 65 -11.45 0.70 -1.08
CA VAL A 65 -12.10 1.66 -1.98
C VAL A 65 -11.22 1.80 -3.22
N ALA A 66 -11.82 1.55 -4.38
CA ALA A 66 -11.15 1.70 -5.67
C ALA A 66 -11.05 3.19 -6.06
N GLY A 67 -9.85 3.58 -6.51
CA GLY A 67 -9.58 4.85 -7.14
C GLY A 67 -9.59 4.75 -8.67
N ALA A 68 -9.02 5.79 -9.31
CA ALA A 68 -8.89 5.85 -10.75
C ALA A 68 -7.93 4.78 -11.29
N THR A 69 -8.15 4.41 -12.55
CA THR A 69 -7.24 3.55 -13.32
C THR A 69 -6.19 4.38 -14.04
N THR A 70 -4.99 3.82 -14.23
CA THR A 70 -3.88 4.46 -14.94
C THR A 70 -3.04 3.43 -15.70
N ASN A 71 -2.47 3.82 -16.83
CA ASN A 71 -1.47 3.02 -17.55
C ASN A 71 -0.04 3.38 -17.15
N ALA A 72 0.14 4.43 -16.35
CA ALA A 72 1.44 4.80 -15.79
C ALA A 72 1.78 3.89 -14.60
N THR A 73 3.07 3.77 -14.30
CA THR A 73 3.60 3.02 -13.15
C THR A 73 3.73 3.89 -11.89
N GLN A 74 2.96 4.97 -11.83
CA GLN A 74 2.87 5.87 -10.69
C GLN A 74 1.50 6.54 -10.63
N ALA A 75 1.08 6.92 -9.42
CA ALA A 75 -0.15 7.66 -9.18
C ALA A 75 -0.06 8.54 -7.94
N VAL A 76 -0.80 9.65 -7.94
CA VAL A 76 -1.05 10.47 -6.75
C VAL A 76 -2.35 10.02 -6.10
N ILE A 77 -2.30 9.77 -4.79
CA ILE A 77 -3.44 9.37 -3.99
C ILE A 77 -3.76 10.53 -3.05
N THR A 78 -5.00 10.99 -3.09
CA THR A 78 -5.50 12.04 -2.19
C THR A 78 -6.47 11.44 -1.17
N LEU A 79 -6.26 11.76 0.09
CA LEU A 79 -7.11 11.35 1.20
C LEU A 79 -8.09 12.49 1.51
N ALA A 80 -9.39 12.18 1.49
CA ALA A 80 -10.46 13.16 1.71
C ALA A 80 -10.99 13.18 3.15
N THR A 81 -10.65 12.17 3.95
CA THR A 81 -11.16 12.00 5.32
C THR A 81 -10.03 11.65 6.26
N GLU A 82 -10.12 12.12 7.51
CA GLU A 82 -9.13 11.78 8.53
C GLU A 82 -9.06 10.27 8.74
N GLY A 83 -7.86 9.77 9.00
CA GLY A 83 -7.67 8.37 9.30
C GLY A 83 -6.28 7.86 9.00
N ARG A 84 -6.10 6.57 9.27
CA ARG A 84 -4.93 5.79 8.87
C ARG A 84 -5.30 4.92 7.69
N PHE A 85 -4.47 4.92 6.67
CA PHE A 85 -4.76 4.27 5.40
C PHE A 85 -3.59 3.42 4.92
N HIS A 86 -3.94 2.26 4.38
CA HIS A 86 -3.05 1.47 3.54
C HIS A 86 -3.37 1.73 2.08
N VAL A 87 -2.33 1.79 1.26
CA VAL A 87 -2.44 1.98 -0.19
C VAL A 87 -2.26 0.64 -0.89
N GLY A 88 -3.04 0.39 -1.92
CA GLY A 88 -2.97 -0.82 -2.73
C GLY A 88 -2.92 -0.54 -4.22
N ILE A 89 -2.27 -1.41 -4.99
CA ILE A 89 -2.29 -1.39 -6.45
C ILE A 89 -2.75 -2.75 -6.96
N LYS A 90 -3.62 -2.75 -7.96
CA LYS A 90 -4.05 -3.95 -8.69
C LYS A 90 -3.67 -3.81 -10.16
N ALA A 91 -3.07 -4.85 -10.74
CA ALA A 91 -2.86 -4.93 -12.18
C ALA A 91 -4.07 -5.59 -12.85
N GLN A 92 -4.49 -5.03 -13.97
CA GLN A 92 -5.56 -5.52 -14.83
C GLN A 92 -4.97 -5.76 -16.21
N ARG A 93 -5.15 -6.97 -16.73
CA ARG A 93 -4.78 -7.30 -18.11
C ARG A 93 -5.98 -7.04 -19.00
N LEU A 94 -5.77 -6.23 -20.02
CA LEU A 94 -6.75 -5.89 -21.03
C LEU A 94 -6.43 -6.61 -22.33
N VAL A 95 -7.45 -7.16 -22.98
CA VAL A 95 -7.40 -7.65 -24.37
C VAL A 95 -8.53 -6.96 -25.13
N SER A 96 -8.19 -6.26 -26.22
CA SER A 96 -9.15 -5.45 -26.98
C SER A 96 -9.95 -4.46 -26.11
N GLY A 97 -9.29 -3.88 -25.10
CA GLY A 97 -9.89 -2.91 -24.18
C GLY A 97 -10.79 -3.50 -23.08
N GLN A 98 -10.95 -4.83 -23.02
CA GLN A 98 -11.73 -5.52 -21.99
C GLN A 98 -10.81 -6.15 -20.95
N VAL A 99 -11.14 -6.01 -19.67
CA VAL A 99 -10.42 -6.69 -18.59
C VAL A 99 -10.69 -8.19 -18.69
N VAL A 100 -9.62 -8.97 -18.89
CA VAL A 100 -9.70 -10.43 -19.01
C VAL A 100 -9.12 -11.17 -17.81
N SER A 101 -8.25 -10.52 -17.04
CA SER A 101 -7.70 -11.06 -15.80
C SER A 101 -7.17 -9.95 -14.90
N GLU A 102 -7.08 -10.22 -13.60
CA GLU A 102 -6.62 -9.27 -12.59
C GLU A 102 -5.66 -9.93 -11.60
N SER A 103 -4.74 -9.14 -11.03
CA SER A 103 -3.92 -9.58 -9.90
C SER A 103 -4.66 -9.44 -8.57
N LEU A 104 -4.10 -10.02 -7.52
CA LEU A 104 -4.39 -9.57 -6.15
C LEU A 104 -3.95 -8.12 -5.95
N ILE A 105 -4.51 -7.45 -4.94
CA ILE A 105 -4.07 -6.10 -4.56
C ILE A 105 -2.75 -6.20 -3.81
N ALA A 106 -1.71 -5.58 -4.34
CA ALA A 106 -0.43 -5.38 -3.70
C ALA A 106 -0.55 -4.23 -2.69
N TRP A 107 -0.60 -4.55 -1.39
CA TRP A 107 -0.80 -3.58 -0.32
C TRP A 107 0.53 -3.06 0.24
N SER A 108 0.59 -1.76 0.58
CA SER A 108 1.70 -1.13 1.29
C SER A 108 1.97 -1.75 2.67
N SER A 109 0.96 -2.40 3.26
CA SER A 109 1.03 -3.12 4.52
C SER A 109 1.48 -4.58 4.39
N ASN A 110 1.74 -5.08 3.18
CA ASN A 110 2.17 -6.45 2.94
C ASN A 110 3.67 -6.49 2.63
N VAL A 111 4.44 -7.19 3.45
CA VAL A 111 5.90 -7.35 3.30
C VAL A 111 6.28 -7.93 1.94
N ALA A 112 5.46 -8.79 1.35
CA ALA A 112 5.74 -9.39 0.04
C ALA A 112 5.53 -8.40 -1.13
N SER A 113 4.79 -7.32 -0.89
CA SER A 113 4.47 -6.30 -1.90
C SER A 113 5.26 -5.01 -1.72
N ALA A 114 5.68 -4.71 -0.48
CA ALA A 114 6.39 -3.48 -0.16
C ALA A 114 7.86 -3.54 -0.62
N ALA A 115 8.36 -2.42 -1.17
CA ALA A 115 9.74 -2.33 -1.66
C ALA A 115 10.75 -2.65 -0.54
N GLY A 116 11.57 -3.68 -0.77
CA GLY A 116 12.53 -4.18 0.22
C GLY A 116 11.89 -4.73 1.51
N GLY A 117 10.60 -5.09 1.48
CA GLY A 117 9.86 -5.53 2.66
C GLY A 117 9.45 -4.41 3.63
N ASN A 118 9.72 -3.15 3.29
CA ASN A 118 9.46 -2.00 4.17
C ASN A 118 8.00 -1.58 4.08
N THR A 119 7.17 -2.12 4.98
CA THR A 119 5.74 -1.80 5.02
C THR A 119 5.49 -0.38 5.51
N TRP A 120 4.50 0.30 4.93
CA TRP A 120 4.18 1.68 5.25
C TRP A 120 2.69 1.99 5.08
N GLY A 121 2.26 3.11 5.66
CA GLY A 121 0.91 3.65 5.54
C GLY A 121 0.87 5.18 5.66
N VAL A 122 -0.29 5.75 5.39
CA VAL A 122 -0.50 7.21 5.43
C VAL A 122 -1.48 7.56 6.54
N VAL A 123 -1.20 8.63 7.27
CA VAL A 123 -2.11 9.21 8.26
C VAL A 123 -2.52 10.60 7.78
N TYR A 124 -3.82 10.85 7.70
CA TYR A 124 -4.35 12.16 7.36
C TYR A 124 -5.13 12.75 8.53
N TYR A 125 -4.86 14.02 8.81
CA TYR A 125 -5.57 14.87 9.77
C TYR A 125 -6.05 16.12 9.04
N LEU A 126 -7.27 16.57 9.33
CA LEU A 126 -7.80 17.82 8.84
C LEU A 126 -7.07 18.99 9.50
N PRO A 127 -6.83 20.09 8.78
CA PRO A 127 -6.26 21.28 9.38
C PRO A 127 -7.24 21.90 10.39
N LEU A 128 -6.70 22.49 11.45
CA LEU A 128 -7.51 23.27 12.41
C LEU A 128 -8.15 24.47 11.70
N ALA A 129 -9.32 24.87 12.18
CA ALA A 129 -9.92 26.14 11.75
C ALA A 129 -9.02 27.33 12.14
N PRO A 130 -9.04 28.44 11.37
CA PRO A 130 -8.29 29.63 11.73
C PRO A 130 -8.64 30.14 13.14
N ALA A 131 -7.63 30.60 13.88
CA ALA A 131 -7.83 31.27 15.15
C ALA A 131 -8.72 32.52 14.97
N LYS A 132 -9.57 32.81 15.96
CA LYS A 132 -10.48 33.96 15.97
C LYS A 132 -10.16 34.88 17.15
N ASN A 133 -10.58 36.15 17.06
CA ASN A 133 -10.46 37.15 18.14
C ASN A 133 -9.02 37.43 18.61
N LEU A 134 -8.07 37.50 17.67
CA LEU A 134 -6.69 37.92 17.93
C LEU A 134 -6.68 39.35 18.45
N ARG A 135 -6.10 39.57 19.64
CA ARG A 135 -6.05 40.86 20.34
C ARG A 135 -4.74 41.00 21.12
N THR A 136 -4.28 42.22 21.33
CA THR A 136 -3.13 42.52 22.20
C THR A 136 -3.54 42.39 23.68
N ILE A 137 -2.58 42.11 24.56
CA ILE A 137 -2.76 42.09 26.02
C ILE A 137 -2.03 43.33 26.58
N PRO A 138 -2.67 44.10 27.48
CA PRO A 138 -2.05 45.26 28.14
C PRO A 138 -0.93 44.87 29.11
#